data_AF-A0A958W1E0-F1
#
_entry.id   AF-A0A958W1E0-F1
#
_cell.length_a   1.000
_cell.length_b   1.000
_cell.length_c   1.000
_cell.angle_alpha   90.00
_cell.angle_beta   90.00
_cell.angle_gamma   90.00
#
_symmetry.space_group_name_H-M   'P 1'
#
loop_
_entity.id
_entity.type
_entity.pdbx_description
1 polymer ?
#
loop_
_entity_poly.entity_id
_entity_poly.type
_entity_poly.pdbx_seq_one_letter_code
_entity_poly.pdbx_strand_id
1 'polypeptide(L)'
;TAYNIYLALYQGLSDSKTEDAYKKFSPDFFDMVIVDECHRGSAKEDSKWREILEYFKKATHIGLTATPKETTEVSNIDYFGEPVYIYSLKQGIDDGFLAPYKVIKVTLDIDADGWRPPQGFLDKEGNLVEDRIYNRTDFDKNIVVDERRSLVAKKITEFLKGYDRFAKTIVFCIDIEHAEGMRSALANSNADLFLQNN
;
A
#
# COMPACT_ATOMS: atom_id res chain seq x y z
N THR A 1 -21.09 30.66 -19.75
CA THR A 1 -20.93 30.62 -18.28
C THR A 1 -19.55 30.06 -18.01
N ALA A 2 -18.71 30.78 -17.27
CA ALA A 2 -17.38 30.29 -16.89
C ALA A 2 -17.49 29.65 -15.50
N TYR A 3 -16.98 28.42 -15.36
CA TYR A 3 -16.90 27.71 -14.10
C TYR A 3 -15.45 27.73 -13.64
N ASN A 4 -15.21 28.06 -12.37
CA ASN A 4 -13.88 28.06 -11.79
C ASN A 4 -13.63 26.69 -11.14
N ILE A 5 -12.55 26.01 -11.54
CA ILE A 5 -12.15 24.72 -10.97
C ILE A 5 -10.87 24.94 -10.14
N TYR A 6 -10.89 24.42 -8.92
CA TYR A 6 -9.76 24.46 -8.00
C TYR A 6 -9.30 23.04 -7.71
N LEU A 7 -7.99 22.82 -7.74
CA LEU A 7 -7.36 21.54 -7.45
C LEU A 7 -6.41 21.72 -6.27
N ALA A 8 -6.49 20.82 -5.30
CA ALA A 8 -5.63 20.86 -4.12
C ALA A 8 -5.37 19.44 -3.59
N LEU A 9 -4.21 19.27 -2.97
CA LEU A 9 -3.91 18.10 -2.16
C LEU A 9 -4.30 18.39 -0.71
N TYR A 10 -4.73 17.38 0.05
CA TYR A 10 -5.09 17.54 1.47
C TYR A 10 -3.98 18.21 2.30
N GLN A 11 -2.73 17.76 2.11
CA GLN A 11 -1.57 18.33 2.78
C GLN A 11 -1.36 19.82 2.47
N GLY A 12 -1.77 20.27 1.29
CA GLY A 12 -1.72 21.67 0.89
C GLY A 12 -2.88 22.51 1.45
N LEU A 13 -3.97 21.86 1.90
CA LEU A 13 -5.12 22.54 2.50
C LEU A 13 -5.00 22.69 4.02
N SER A 14 -4.37 21.72 4.70
CA SER A 14 -4.20 21.72 6.15
C SER A 14 -2.71 21.69 6.54
N ASP A 15 -2.14 22.85 6.89
CA ASP A 15 -0.78 22.94 7.43
C ASP A 15 -0.85 23.29 8.92
N SER A 16 -0.15 22.53 9.76
CA SER A 16 -0.03 22.80 11.20
C SER A 16 0.77 24.07 11.54
N LYS A 17 1.51 24.65 10.57
CA LYS A 17 2.43 25.78 10.81
C LYS A 17 1.86 27.13 10.36
N THR A 18 0.81 27.15 9.54
CA THR A 18 0.17 28.38 9.03
C THR A 18 -1.35 28.26 9.12
N GLU A 19 -2.07 29.34 8.82
CA GLU A 19 -3.52 29.27 8.68
C GLU A 19 -3.89 28.30 7.53
N ASP A 20 -4.90 27.46 7.77
CA ASP A 20 -5.35 26.47 6.79
C ASP A 20 -5.79 27.18 5.50
N ALA A 21 -5.24 26.74 4.35
CA ALA A 21 -5.42 27.43 3.09
C ALA A 21 -6.89 27.49 2.65
N TYR A 22 -7.70 26.49 3.05
CA TYR A 22 -9.12 26.44 2.72
C TYR A 22 -9.94 27.57 3.37
N LYS A 23 -9.49 28.11 4.51
CA LYS A 23 -10.16 29.22 5.23
C LYS A 23 -10.03 30.57 4.52
N LYS A 24 -9.19 30.67 3.49
CA LYS A 24 -9.13 31.85 2.61
C LYS A 24 -10.37 31.98 1.73
N PHE A 25 -11.12 30.90 1.54
CA PHE A 25 -12.40 30.88 0.85
C PHE A 25 -13.52 30.96 1.88
N SER A 26 -14.63 31.62 1.56
CA SER A 26 -15.80 31.59 2.43
C SER A 26 -16.40 30.17 2.50
N PRO A 27 -17.09 29.80 3.59
CA PRO A 27 -17.76 28.49 3.72
C PRO A 27 -18.73 28.15 2.57
N ASP A 28 -19.30 29.17 1.94
CA ASP A 28 -20.28 29.05 0.85
C ASP A 28 -19.65 29.28 -0.53
N PHE A 29 -18.32 29.25 -0.63
CA PHE A 29 -17.61 29.59 -1.87
C PHE A 29 -17.79 28.53 -2.97
N PHE A 30 -17.85 27.25 -2.57
CA PHE A 30 -17.97 26.13 -3.51
C PHE A 30 -19.40 25.63 -3.58
N ASP A 31 -19.90 25.42 -4.80
CA ASP A 31 -21.17 24.71 -5.02
C ASP A 31 -20.98 23.18 -4.96
N MET A 32 -19.77 22.69 -5.24
CA MET A 32 -19.43 21.26 -5.29
C MET A 32 -17.99 21.01 -4.83
N VAL A 33 -17.79 19.92 -4.09
CA VAL A 33 -16.48 19.39 -3.68
C VAL A 33 -16.40 17.94 -4.12
N ILE A 34 -15.36 17.61 -4.91
CA ILE A 34 -15.08 16.23 -5.34
C ILE A 34 -13.88 15.74 -4.55
N VAL A 35 -14.04 14.57 -3.93
CA VAL A 35 -13.06 13.97 -3.05
C VAL A 35 -12.58 12.66 -3.66
N ASP A 36 -11.33 12.65 -4.12
CA ASP A 36 -10.69 11.42 -4.60
C ASP A 36 -10.14 10.60 -3.43
N GLU A 37 -10.16 9.28 -3.59
CA GLU A 37 -9.77 8.29 -2.58
C GLU A 37 -10.35 8.60 -1.19
N CYS A 38 -11.67 8.80 -1.12
CA CYS A 38 -12.40 9.23 0.06
C CYS A 38 -12.38 8.23 1.23
N HIS A 39 -11.48 7.24 1.20
CA HIS A 39 -11.22 6.22 2.22
C HIS A 39 -9.92 6.36 3.01
N ARG A 40 -9.16 7.40 2.73
CA ARG A 40 -7.81 7.58 3.28
C ARG A 40 -7.81 8.58 4.42
N GLY A 41 -7.64 8.04 5.63
CA GLY A 41 -7.05 8.75 6.76
C GLY A 41 -6.61 7.78 7.84
N SER A 42 -5.49 8.09 8.49
CA SER A 42 -5.33 7.74 9.91
C SER A 42 -6.32 8.57 10.72
N ALA A 43 -6.69 8.17 11.95
CA ALA A 43 -7.64 8.93 12.78
C ALA A 43 -7.37 10.46 12.87
N LYS A 44 -6.10 10.89 12.73
CA LYS A 44 -5.69 12.31 12.68
C LYS A 44 -5.88 12.96 11.31
N GLU A 45 -5.64 12.24 10.22
CA GLU A 45 -5.96 12.72 8.87
C GLU A 45 -7.48 12.71 8.65
N ASP A 46 -8.16 11.76 9.30
CA ASP A 46 -9.61 11.67 9.33
C ASP A 46 -10.27 12.89 9.94
N SER A 47 -9.72 13.39 11.04
CA SER A 47 -10.24 14.61 11.65
C SER A 47 -10.05 15.82 10.73
N LYS A 48 -8.90 15.96 10.07
CA LYS A 48 -8.58 17.13 9.24
C LYS A 48 -9.41 17.19 7.96
N TRP A 49 -9.63 16.08 7.26
CA TRP A 49 -10.47 16.12 6.05
C TRP A 49 -11.93 16.38 6.42
N ARG A 50 -12.42 15.79 7.52
CA ARG A 50 -13.78 16.06 8.02
C ARG A 50 -13.97 17.54 8.33
N GLU A 51 -12.99 18.20 8.95
CA GLU A 51 -13.05 19.65 9.18
C GLU A 51 -13.21 20.46 7.89
N ILE A 52 -12.49 20.09 6.83
CA ILE A 52 -12.59 20.78 5.52
C ILE A 52 -13.99 20.57 4.91
N LEU A 53 -14.51 19.35 4.93
CA LEU A 53 -15.82 19.07 4.35
C LEU A 53 -16.95 19.72 5.19
N GLU A 54 -16.85 19.70 6.51
CA GLU A 54 -17.77 20.42 7.40
C GLU A 54 -17.73 21.94 7.19
N TYR A 55 -16.54 22.51 6.91
CA TYR A 55 -16.41 23.93 6.57
C TYR A 55 -17.19 24.28 5.29
N PHE A 56 -17.12 23.43 4.27
CA PHE A 56 -17.86 23.58 3.01
C PHE A 56 -19.17 22.78 2.98
N LYS A 57 -19.87 22.63 4.10
CA LYS A 57 -21.07 21.78 4.23
C LYS A 57 -22.26 22.14 3.31
N LYS A 58 -22.29 23.35 2.75
CA LYS A 58 -23.36 23.74 1.80
C LYS A 58 -23.10 23.23 0.39
N ALA A 59 -21.84 22.92 0.06
CA ALA A 59 -21.49 22.35 -1.22
C ALA A 59 -22.02 20.93 -1.33
N THR A 60 -22.33 20.49 -2.55
CA THR A 60 -22.55 19.06 -2.82
C THR A 60 -21.22 18.32 -2.75
N HIS A 61 -21.12 17.27 -1.93
CA HIS A 61 -19.90 16.48 -1.83
C HIS A 61 -20.03 15.17 -2.62
N ILE A 62 -19.04 14.87 -3.44
CA ILE A 62 -18.96 13.62 -4.21
C ILE A 62 -17.67 12.91 -3.82
N GLY A 63 -17.80 11.74 -3.19
CA GLY A 63 -16.67 10.87 -2.86
C GLY A 63 -16.42 9.83 -3.94
N LEU A 64 -15.16 9.68 -4.34
CA LEU A 64 -14.69 8.63 -5.25
C LEU A 64 -13.74 7.72 -4.48
N THR A 65 -13.89 6.40 -4.63
CA THR A 65 -13.00 5.43 -3.98
C THR A 65 -12.88 4.16 -4.81
N ALA A 66 -11.67 3.62 -4.92
CA ALA A 66 -11.43 2.30 -5.51
C ALA A 66 -11.62 1.16 -4.50
N THR A 67 -11.48 1.44 -3.20
CA THR A 67 -11.60 0.45 -2.12
C THR A 67 -12.53 0.98 -1.04
N PRO A 68 -13.83 0.66 -1.08
CA PRO A 68 -14.72 0.97 0.04
C PRO A 68 -14.22 0.19 1.26
N LYS A 69 -13.79 0.89 2.32
CA LYS A 69 -13.42 0.27 3.59
C LYS A 69 -14.67 0.05 4.43
N GLU A 70 -14.93 -1.20 4.78
CA GLU A 70 -15.82 -1.58 5.88
C GLU A 70 -14.94 -2.03 7.06
N THR A 71 -14.37 -1.08 7.79
CA THR A 71 -13.68 -1.38 9.06
C THR A 71 -14.39 -0.67 10.19
N THR A 72 -14.40 -1.29 11.37
CA THR A 72 -15.14 -0.85 12.56
C THR A 72 -14.76 0.52 13.13
N GLU A 73 -13.68 1.15 12.65
CA GLU A 73 -13.11 2.35 13.28
C GLU A 73 -13.15 3.60 12.40
N VAL A 74 -13.23 3.46 11.07
CA VAL A 74 -13.34 4.60 10.15
C VAL A 74 -14.06 4.11 8.90
N SER A 75 -15.32 4.51 8.75
CA SER A 75 -16.09 4.23 7.54
C SER A 75 -16.40 5.52 6.83
N ASN A 76 -16.04 5.61 5.55
CA ASN A 76 -16.43 6.75 4.70
C ASN A 76 -17.92 6.70 4.41
N ILE A 77 -18.53 5.53 4.59
CA ILE A 77 -19.97 5.33 4.54
C ILE A 77 -20.64 6.17 5.63
N ASP A 78 -19.99 6.39 6.78
CA ASP A 78 -20.56 7.24 7.84
C ASP A 78 -20.77 8.69 7.38
N TYR A 79 -19.91 9.18 6.45
CA TYR A 79 -20.00 10.54 5.92
C TYR A 79 -20.77 10.61 4.61
N PHE A 80 -20.38 9.80 3.62
CA PHE A 80 -20.92 9.83 2.27
C PHE A 80 -22.19 8.97 2.09
N GLY A 81 -22.49 8.09 3.04
CA GLY A 81 -23.57 7.12 2.91
C GLY A 81 -23.25 5.99 1.94
N GLU A 82 -24.30 5.27 1.54
CA GLU A 82 -24.21 4.18 0.58
C GLU A 82 -23.77 4.68 -0.81
N PRO A 83 -22.92 3.92 -1.53
CA PRO A 83 -22.47 4.31 -2.85
C PRO A 83 -23.64 4.39 -3.84
N VAL A 84 -23.77 5.54 -4.50
CA VAL A 84 -24.78 5.74 -5.55
C VAL A 84 -24.53 4.90 -6.81
N TYR A 85 -23.29 4.45 -6.99
CA TYR A 85 -22.88 3.58 -8.10
C TYR A 85 -21.61 2.80 -7.73
N ILE A 86 -21.54 1.54 -8.16
CA ILE A 86 -20.35 0.69 -8.01
C ILE A 86 -20.00 0.11 -9.36
N TYR A 87 -18.78 0.35 -9.81
CA TYR A 87 -18.18 -0.33 -10.95
C TYR A 87 -17.09 -1.26 -10.47
N SER A 88 -17.42 -2.55 -10.40
CA SER A 88 -16.55 -3.54 -9.75
C SER A 88 -15.36 -3.95 -10.61
N LEU A 89 -14.29 -4.43 -9.97
CA LEU A 89 -13.14 -5.07 -10.66
C LEU A 89 -13.61 -6.18 -11.62
N LYS A 90 -14.57 -7.01 -11.19
CA LYS A 90 -15.12 -8.09 -12.01
C LYS A 90 -15.78 -7.53 -13.27
N GLN A 91 -16.66 -6.55 -13.11
CA GLN A 91 -17.34 -5.93 -14.25
C GLN A 91 -16.34 -5.26 -15.20
N GLY A 92 -15.34 -4.54 -14.67
CA GLY A 92 -14.30 -3.95 -15.49
C GLY A 92 -13.51 -4.97 -16.31
N ILE A 93 -13.29 -6.19 -15.79
CA ILE A 93 -12.66 -7.29 -16.53
C ILE A 93 -13.62 -7.84 -17.60
N ASP A 94 -14.87 -8.11 -17.24
CA ASP A 94 -15.90 -8.65 -18.13
C ASP A 94 -16.17 -7.71 -19.33
N ASP A 95 -16.16 -6.39 -19.09
CA ASP A 95 -16.36 -5.35 -20.09
C ASP A 95 -15.09 -5.04 -20.91
N GLY A 96 -13.95 -5.66 -20.56
CA GLY A 96 -12.67 -5.51 -21.29
C GLY A 96 -11.91 -4.21 -20.98
N PHE A 97 -12.30 -3.45 -19.96
CA PHE A 97 -11.59 -2.23 -19.53
C PHE A 97 -10.45 -2.50 -18.55
N LEU A 98 -10.49 -3.62 -17.81
CA LEU A 98 -9.45 -4.04 -16.86
C LEU A 98 -8.84 -5.38 -17.27
N ALA A 99 -7.55 -5.54 -17.02
CA ALA A 99 -6.85 -6.79 -17.31
C ALA A 99 -7.28 -7.90 -16.34
N PRO A 100 -7.52 -9.13 -16.82
CA PRO A 100 -7.70 -10.29 -15.94
C PRO A 100 -6.41 -10.60 -15.18
N TYR A 101 -6.52 -11.22 -14.01
CA TYR A 101 -5.38 -11.61 -13.18
C TYR A 101 -5.44 -13.07 -12.77
N LYS A 102 -4.27 -13.64 -12.45
CA LYS A 102 -4.13 -14.99 -11.91
C LYS A 102 -3.38 -14.94 -10.60
N VAL A 103 -3.95 -15.53 -9.56
CA VAL A 103 -3.30 -15.65 -8.25
C VAL A 103 -2.49 -16.93 -8.22
N ILE A 104 -1.19 -16.80 -7.96
CA ILE A 104 -0.28 -17.92 -7.70
C ILE A 104 0.19 -17.78 -6.26
N LYS A 105 -0.29 -18.67 -5.40
CA LYS A 105 0.09 -18.69 -3.99
C LYS A 105 1.30 -19.61 -3.80
N VAL A 106 2.39 -19.06 -3.31
CA VAL A 106 3.59 -19.81 -2.92
C VAL A 106 3.68 -19.76 -1.41
N THR A 107 3.81 -20.93 -0.77
CA THR A 107 4.01 -21.06 0.67
C THR A 107 5.36 -21.71 0.89
N LEU A 108 6.23 -21.04 1.65
CA LEU A 108 7.52 -21.59 2.08
C LEU A 108 7.32 -22.35 3.39
N ASP A 109 8.11 -23.39 3.62
CA ASP A 109 8.03 -24.21 4.85
C ASP A 109 8.19 -23.32 6.10
N ILE A 110 9.19 -22.42 6.09
CA ILE A 110 9.41 -21.44 7.16
C ILE A 110 8.22 -20.50 7.40
N ASP A 111 7.45 -20.18 6.36
CA ASP A 111 6.26 -19.33 6.46
C ASP A 111 5.04 -20.11 6.99
N ALA A 112 5.00 -21.43 6.79
CA ALA A 112 3.93 -22.31 7.23
C ALA A 112 4.13 -22.75 8.69
N ASP A 113 5.34 -23.23 9.01
CA ASP A 113 5.65 -23.87 10.29
C ASP A 113 6.26 -22.89 11.31
N GLY A 114 6.71 -21.72 10.84
CA GLY A 114 7.51 -20.80 11.62
C GLY A 114 8.94 -21.30 11.82
N TRP A 115 9.72 -20.56 12.59
CA TRP A 115 11.11 -20.90 12.88
C TRP A 115 11.40 -20.65 14.35
N ARG A 116 12.03 -21.63 15.01
CA ARG A 116 12.55 -21.49 16.36
C ARG A 116 14.08 -21.60 16.31
N PRO A 117 14.83 -20.63 16.85
CA PRO A 117 16.27 -20.71 16.84
C PRO A 117 16.76 -21.92 17.65
N PRO A 118 17.84 -22.59 17.23
CA PRO A 118 18.53 -23.56 18.08
C PRO A 118 18.98 -22.94 19.41
N GLN A 119 19.17 -23.76 20.43
CA GLN A 119 19.62 -23.27 21.74
C GLN A 119 20.97 -22.55 21.64
N GLY A 120 21.02 -21.30 22.12
CA GLY A 120 22.24 -20.48 22.09
C GLY A 120 22.58 -19.91 20.72
N PHE A 121 21.62 -19.88 19.78
CA PHE A 121 21.83 -19.29 18.46
C PHE A 121 22.15 -17.80 18.56
N LEU A 122 23.18 -17.37 17.82
CA LEU A 122 23.62 -15.98 17.75
C LEU A 122 23.25 -15.40 16.38
N ASP A 123 22.85 -14.14 16.36
CA ASP A 123 22.68 -13.38 15.12
C ASP A 123 24.04 -13.03 14.49
N LYS A 124 24.01 -12.33 13.35
CA LYS A 124 25.23 -11.91 12.64
C LYS A 124 26.11 -10.93 13.42
N GLU A 125 25.55 -10.25 14.40
CA GLU A 125 26.25 -9.30 15.26
C GLU A 125 26.76 -9.97 16.55
N GLY A 126 26.45 -11.26 16.74
CA GLY A 126 26.86 -12.05 17.90
C GLY A 126 25.89 -11.93 19.09
N ASN A 127 24.71 -11.35 18.93
CA ASN A 127 23.70 -11.27 19.98
C ASN A 127 22.88 -12.56 20.05
N LEU A 128 22.48 -12.95 21.26
CA LEU A 128 21.58 -14.10 21.46
C LEU A 128 20.21 -13.82 20.87
N VAL A 129 19.75 -14.72 20.00
CA VAL A 129 18.39 -14.69 19.48
C VAL A 129 17.44 -15.31 20.52
N GLU A 130 16.32 -14.63 20.77
CA GLU A 130 15.32 -15.09 21.73
C GLU A 130 14.77 -16.46 21.36
N ASP A 131 14.74 -17.39 22.32
CA ASP A 131 14.20 -18.73 22.12
C ASP A 131 12.65 -18.73 22.09
N ARG A 132 12.10 -18.30 20.95
CA ARG A 132 10.67 -18.36 20.65
C ARG A 132 10.41 -18.76 19.21
N ILE A 133 9.14 -19.06 18.90
CA ILE A 133 8.71 -19.31 17.53
C ILE A 133 8.48 -17.97 16.84
N TYR A 134 9.24 -17.71 15.80
CA TYR A 134 9.07 -16.62 14.85
C TYR A 134 8.18 -17.08 13.70
N ASN A 135 7.30 -16.20 13.25
CA ASN A 135 6.36 -16.50 12.17
C ASN A 135 6.32 -15.38 11.12
N ARG A 136 5.38 -15.46 10.17
CA ARG A 136 5.21 -14.47 9.08
C ARG A 136 5.04 -13.02 9.55
N THR A 137 4.54 -12.79 10.76
CA THR A 137 4.42 -11.43 11.33
C THR A 137 5.73 -10.93 11.93
N ASP A 138 6.69 -11.82 12.20
CA ASP A 138 8.03 -11.46 12.68
C ASP A 138 9.04 -11.32 11.53
N PHE A 139 8.93 -12.12 10.47
CA PHE A 139 9.89 -12.08 9.35
C PHE A 139 9.89 -10.72 8.65
N ASP A 140 11.10 -10.17 8.45
CA ASP A 140 11.36 -8.86 7.85
C ASP A 140 10.73 -7.68 8.65
N LYS A 141 10.39 -7.91 9.92
CA LYS A 141 9.96 -6.88 10.89
C LYS A 141 10.79 -6.93 12.17
N ASN A 142 10.78 -8.09 12.81
CA ASN A 142 11.48 -8.36 14.07
C ASN A 142 12.75 -9.18 13.82
N ILE A 143 12.76 -10.02 12.78
CA ILE A 143 13.90 -10.85 12.42
C ILE A 143 14.04 -10.94 10.91
N VAL A 144 15.27 -10.82 10.42
CA VAL A 144 15.62 -11.00 9.01
C VAL A 144 16.21 -12.40 8.82
N VAL A 145 15.65 -13.17 7.88
CA VAL A 145 16.14 -14.50 7.51
C VAL A 145 16.59 -14.46 6.05
N ASP A 146 17.90 -14.41 5.83
CA ASP A 146 18.45 -14.23 4.47
C ASP A 146 18.17 -15.40 3.54
N GLU A 147 18.13 -16.62 4.09
CA GLU A 147 17.79 -17.82 3.35
C GLU A 147 16.36 -17.73 2.82
N ARG A 148 15.45 -17.15 3.61
CA ARG A 148 14.08 -16.90 3.21
C ARG A 148 14.03 -15.87 2.07
N ARG A 149 14.72 -14.74 2.20
CA ARG A 149 14.81 -13.71 1.14
C ARG A 149 15.38 -14.28 -0.16
N SER A 150 16.47 -15.04 -0.04
CA SER A 150 17.12 -15.71 -1.17
C SER A 150 16.19 -16.72 -1.84
N LEU A 151 15.42 -17.48 -1.05
CA LEU A 151 14.44 -18.43 -1.56
C LEU A 151 13.27 -17.73 -2.28
N VAL A 152 12.76 -16.63 -1.73
CA VAL A 152 11.73 -15.81 -2.39
C VAL A 152 12.26 -15.26 -3.72
N ALA A 153 13.46 -14.67 -3.73
CA ALA A 153 14.08 -14.13 -4.95
C ALA A 153 14.31 -15.22 -6.01
N LYS A 154 14.73 -16.41 -5.58
CA LYS A 154 14.88 -17.58 -6.45
C LYS A 154 13.54 -18.01 -7.04
N LYS A 155 12.47 -18.08 -6.24
CA LYS A 155 11.12 -18.46 -6.72
C LYS A 155 10.56 -17.46 -7.72
N ILE A 156 10.73 -16.16 -7.48
CA ILE A 156 10.36 -15.11 -8.44
C ILE A 156 11.16 -15.28 -9.74
N THR A 157 12.47 -15.51 -9.63
CA THR A 157 13.34 -15.70 -10.80
C THR A 157 13.00 -16.96 -11.60
N GLU A 158 12.73 -18.08 -10.92
CA GLU A 158 12.26 -19.33 -11.54
C GLU A 158 10.97 -19.10 -12.34
N PHE A 159 10.01 -18.38 -11.75
CA PHE A 159 8.76 -18.02 -12.42
C PHE A 159 9.00 -17.18 -13.68
N LEU A 160 9.80 -16.11 -13.58
CA LEU A 160 10.09 -15.22 -14.71
C LEU A 160 10.88 -15.92 -15.82
N LYS A 161 11.82 -16.81 -15.49
CA LYS A 161 12.53 -17.63 -16.48
C LYS A 161 11.61 -18.60 -17.22
N GLY A 162 10.56 -19.10 -16.56
CA GLY A 162 9.55 -19.97 -17.17
C GLY A 162 8.45 -19.24 -17.94
N TYR A 163 8.35 -17.92 -17.84
CA TYR A 163 7.31 -17.10 -18.45
C TYR A 163 7.89 -16.06 -19.41
N ASP A 164 8.36 -14.93 -18.87
CA ASP A 164 9.06 -13.88 -19.59
C ASP A 164 9.98 -13.17 -18.58
N ARG A 165 11.28 -13.22 -18.85
CA ARG A 165 12.30 -12.70 -17.95
C ARG A 165 12.34 -11.19 -17.88
N PHE A 166 11.77 -10.50 -18.86
CA PHE A 166 11.70 -9.03 -18.92
C PHE A 166 10.31 -8.49 -18.57
N ALA A 167 9.37 -9.36 -18.18
CA ALA A 167 8.08 -8.93 -17.68
C ALA A 167 8.27 -7.98 -16.48
N LYS A 168 7.78 -6.74 -16.63
CA LYS A 168 7.88 -5.72 -15.58
C LYS A 168 7.23 -6.25 -14.31
N THR A 169 8.02 -6.30 -13.24
CA THR A 169 7.63 -6.92 -11.97
C THR A 169 7.82 -5.91 -10.84
N ILE A 170 6.83 -5.81 -9.96
CA ILE A 170 6.88 -5.01 -8.73
C ILE A 170 6.89 -5.98 -7.55
N VAL A 171 7.84 -5.82 -6.63
CA VAL A 171 7.94 -6.62 -5.40
C VAL A 171 7.65 -5.72 -4.21
N PHE A 172 6.53 -5.94 -3.55
CA PHE A 172 6.14 -5.19 -2.36
C PHE A 172 6.84 -5.75 -1.13
N CYS A 173 7.64 -4.91 -0.48
CA CYS A 173 8.41 -5.23 0.73
C CYS A 173 7.80 -4.51 1.94
N ILE A 174 8.19 -4.93 3.15
CA ILE A 174 7.62 -4.39 4.39
C ILE A 174 8.13 -2.98 4.68
N ASP A 175 9.43 -2.76 4.48
CA ASP A 175 10.11 -1.48 4.67
C ASP A 175 11.25 -1.31 3.65
N ILE A 176 12.04 -0.25 3.83
CA ILE A 176 13.16 0.11 2.95
C ILE A 176 14.28 -0.93 3.03
N GLU A 177 14.60 -1.43 4.22
CA GLU A 177 15.68 -2.42 4.40
C GLU A 177 15.33 -3.73 3.69
N HIS A 178 14.10 -4.20 3.86
CA HIS A 178 13.63 -5.40 3.16
C HIS A 178 13.63 -5.19 1.64
N ALA A 179 13.27 -4.00 1.14
CA ALA A 179 13.35 -3.69 -0.29
C ALA A 179 14.79 -3.73 -0.82
N GLU A 180 15.76 -3.20 -0.08
CA GLU A 180 17.18 -3.26 -0.47
C GLU A 180 17.74 -4.69 -0.43
N GLY A 181 17.36 -5.46 0.60
CA GLY A 181 17.71 -6.88 0.73
C GLY A 181 17.16 -7.70 -0.43
N MET A 182 15.89 -7.53 -0.76
CA MET A 182 15.24 -8.21 -1.90
C MET A 182 15.83 -7.79 -3.23
N ARG A 183 16.17 -6.51 -3.43
CA ARG A 183 16.86 -6.03 -4.63
C ARG A 183 18.18 -6.75 -4.84
N SER A 184 18.97 -6.89 -3.78
CA SER A 184 20.27 -7.58 -3.81
C SER A 184 20.11 -9.08 -4.07
N ALA A 185 19.14 -9.73 -3.40
CA ALA A 185 18.84 -11.14 -3.62
C ALA A 185 18.36 -11.45 -5.05
N LEU A 186 17.53 -10.57 -5.63
CA LEU A 186 17.06 -10.67 -7.02
C LEU A 186 18.19 -10.44 -8.03
N ALA A 187 19.07 -9.46 -7.78
CA ALA A 187 20.25 -9.22 -8.60
C ALA A 187 21.18 -10.44 -8.62
N ASN A 188 21.46 -11.02 -7.45
CA ASN A 188 22.27 -12.24 -7.33
C ASN A 188 21.61 -13.44 -8.02
N SER A 189 20.29 -13.58 -7.92
CA SER A 189 19.54 -14.66 -8.60
C SER A 189 19.51 -14.52 -10.13
N ASN A 190 19.84 -13.32 -10.65
CA ASN A 190 19.89 -12.98 -12.07
C ASN A 190 21.26 -12.42 -12.48
N ALA A 191 22.34 -12.92 -11.86
CA ALA A 191 23.70 -12.42 -12.06
C ALA A 191 24.11 -12.37 -13.54
N ASP A 192 23.63 -13.32 -14.35
CA ASP A 192 23.89 -13.39 -15.79
C ASP A 192 23.34 -12.17 -16.57
N LEU A 193 22.23 -11.57 -16.12
CA LEU A 193 21.71 -10.32 -16.70
C LEU A 193 22.32 -9.07 -16.05
N PHE A 194 22.64 -9.15 -14.77
CA PHE A 194 23.21 -8.03 -14.03
C PHE A 194 24.62 -7.69 -14.50
N LEU A 195 25.42 -8.71 -14.85
CA LEU A 195 26.78 -8.56 -15.38
C LEU A 195 26.83 -8.05 -16.83
N GLN A 196 25.72 -8.11 -17.57
CA GLN A 196 25.64 -7.60 -18.95
C GLN A 196 25.30 -6.11 -19.02
N ASN A 197 24.75 -5.54 -17.94
CA ASN A 197 24.21 -4.18 -17.89
C ASN A 197 24.98 -3.24 -16.94
N ASN A 198 26.10 -3.70 -16.36
CA ASN A 198 27.04 -2.91 -15.56
C ASN A 198 28.46 -3.14 -16.09
#